data_AF-A0A820PU87-F1
#
_entry.id   AF-A0A820PU87-F1
#
_cell.length_a   1.000
_cell.length_b   1.000
_cell.length_c   1.000
_cell.angle_alpha   90.00
_cell.angle_beta   90.00
_cell.angle_gamma   90.00
#
_symmetry.space_group_name_H-M   'P 1'
#
loop_
_entity.id
_entity.type
_entity.pdbx_description
1 polymer ?
#
loop_
_entity_poly.entity_id
_entity_poly.type
_entity_poly.pdbx_seq_one_letter_code
_entity_poly.pdbx_strand_id
1 'polypeptide(L)'
;MATFYTCMRCSNEGVRICTGCNGHFCQRDFLIHRQILAKEFENIKLQGNKLIEQITKLNQPNKVQQSLVSEIQKWHDTTVDRTRRAAIKVRDEVNTMIQQNIVNIKKGLTELDQELIESFGSDRIMEENIEQLREKIRRLRSDFEKSCDPASIVVNVEPSTRIDWNHVIHVEDKSSGRKVDVSCLSANINCPWKGPQYQLGTHLTTCAFEPLRLKMDEIKVANKELMDKNDQCHETINHEQAKIVKLKKKLEKRKNQVKALKSQIQSQNNQIKTLQNQIREEQNKTKPLQSQIGAQNIRIKSQENQIKMFQDQIGKEQNTTKPPHSQVVMQNDRIETPNNQIKEKEKEKEKEKENVPPTQKISTPSGLQYVPPEFLSGKQDIGMLLI
;
A
#
# COMPACT_ATOMS: atom_id res chain seq x y z
N MET A 1 -126.12 3.77 -2.32
CA MET A 1 -125.91 4.55 -1.09
C MET A 1 -124.67 5.40 -1.30
N ALA A 2 -124.78 6.73 -1.34
CA ALA A 2 -123.61 7.60 -1.47
C ALA A 2 -122.83 7.57 -0.15
N THR A 3 -121.61 7.03 -0.17
CA THR A 3 -120.69 7.09 0.97
C THR A 3 -120.19 8.51 1.12
N PHE A 4 -120.76 9.25 2.06
CA PHE A 4 -120.28 10.57 2.44
C PHE A 4 -119.06 10.40 3.33
N TYR A 5 -117.89 10.76 2.81
CA TYR A 5 -116.67 10.79 3.60
C TYR A 5 -116.65 12.07 4.43
N THR A 6 -116.23 11.99 5.68
CA THR A 6 -116.09 13.15 6.57
C THR A 6 -114.68 13.73 6.47
N CYS A 7 -114.60 15.06 6.51
CA CYS A 7 -113.34 15.79 6.55
C CYS A 7 -112.63 15.45 7.85
N MET A 8 -111.39 14.95 7.76
CA MET A 8 -110.57 14.56 8.90
C MET A 8 -110.29 15.69 9.90
N ARG A 9 -110.52 16.95 9.55
CA ARG A 9 -110.13 18.11 10.36
C ARG A 9 -111.30 18.91 10.94
N CYS A 10 -112.46 18.94 10.28
CA CYS A 10 -113.59 19.78 10.68
C CYS A 10 -114.98 19.12 10.57
N SER A 11 -115.04 17.80 10.33
CA SER A 11 -116.28 17.01 10.25
C SER A 11 -117.28 17.40 9.14
N ASN A 12 -116.97 18.39 8.29
CA ASN A 12 -117.71 18.70 7.05
C ASN A 12 -117.55 17.60 5.99
N GLU A 13 -118.32 17.65 4.90
CA GLU A 13 -118.18 16.68 3.80
C GLU A 13 -116.78 16.75 3.14
N GLY A 14 -116.14 15.59 3.06
CA GLY A 14 -114.81 15.38 2.51
C GLY A 14 -114.85 15.06 1.01
N VAL A 15 -114.63 16.09 0.19
CA VAL A 15 -114.75 16.00 -1.28
C VAL A 15 -113.40 15.72 -1.97
N ARG A 16 -112.28 15.80 -1.24
CA ARG A 16 -110.92 15.59 -1.74
C ARG A 16 -110.20 14.51 -0.93
N ILE A 17 -109.47 13.63 -1.61
CA ILE A 17 -108.62 12.60 -0.98
C ILE A 17 -107.13 12.92 -1.19
N CYS A 18 -106.33 12.76 -0.15
CA CYS A 18 -104.87 12.77 -0.26
C CYS A 18 -104.37 11.32 -0.32
N THR A 19 -103.72 10.93 -1.42
CA THR A 19 -103.20 9.56 -1.61
C THR A 19 -102.01 9.23 -0.70
N GLY A 20 -101.33 10.26 -0.15
CA GLY A 20 -100.19 10.07 0.75
C GLY A 20 -100.59 9.68 2.18
N CYS A 21 -101.63 10.30 2.74
CA CYS A 21 -102.13 10.00 4.09
C CYS A 21 -103.47 9.24 4.09
N ASN A 22 -104.02 8.95 2.91
CA ASN A 22 -105.32 8.33 2.68
C ASN A 22 -106.51 9.07 3.33
N GLY A 23 -106.33 10.36 3.65
CA GLY A 23 -107.32 11.18 4.34
C GLY A 23 -108.29 11.91 3.41
N HIS A 24 -109.54 12.05 3.83
CA HIS A 24 -110.57 12.83 3.14
C HIS A 24 -110.70 14.22 3.78
N PHE A 25 -110.79 15.26 2.95
CA PHE A 25 -110.78 16.66 3.36
C PHE A 25 -111.83 17.47 2.60
N CYS A 26 -112.42 18.46 3.25
CA CYS A 26 -113.17 19.49 2.54
C CYS A 26 -112.21 20.37 1.72
N GLN A 27 -112.71 21.11 0.72
CA GLN A 27 -111.85 21.89 -0.18
C GLN A 27 -110.92 22.88 0.57
N ARG A 28 -111.44 23.53 1.62
CA ARG A 28 -110.66 24.46 2.45
C ARG A 28 -109.53 23.74 3.20
N ASP A 29 -109.85 22.66 3.91
CA ASP A 29 -108.86 21.94 4.72
C ASP A 29 -107.84 21.17 3.88
N PHE A 30 -108.22 20.75 2.68
CA PHE A 30 -107.30 20.15 1.72
C PHE A 30 -106.22 21.13 1.27
N LEU A 31 -106.60 22.40 1.02
CA LEU A 31 -105.62 23.45 0.70
C LEU A 31 -104.68 23.72 1.88
N ILE A 32 -105.20 23.74 3.11
CA ILE A 32 -104.36 23.91 4.30
C ILE A 32 -103.42 22.69 4.46
N HIS A 33 -103.91 21.47 4.26
CA HIS A 33 -103.10 20.25 4.30
C HIS A 33 -101.96 20.30 3.27
N ARG A 34 -102.24 20.71 2.03
CA ARG A 34 -101.23 20.86 0.98
C ARG A 34 -100.20 21.96 1.31
N GLN A 35 -100.61 23.05 1.95
CA GLN A 35 -99.70 24.09 2.43
C GLN A 35 -98.78 23.57 3.54
N ILE A 36 -99.27 22.70 4.44
CA ILE A 36 -98.45 22.06 5.48
C ILE A 36 -97.39 21.16 4.82
N LEU A 37 -97.80 20.29 3.88
CA LEU A 37 -96.87 19.43 3.13
C LEU A 37 -95.83 20.23 2.33
N ALA A 38 -96.22 21.35 1.73
CA ALA A 38 -95.29 22.24 1.03
C ALA A 38 -94.24 22.84 1.99
N LYS A 39 -94.65 23.24 3.20
CA LYS A 39 -93.72 23.71 4.24
C LYS A 39 -92.79 22.59 4.72
N GLU A 40 -93.30 21.37 4.88
CA GLU A 40 -92.48 20.21 5.23
C GLU A 40 -91.46 19.88 4.13
N PHE A 41 -91.85 19.96 2.87
CA PHE A 41 -90.95 19.73 1.74
C PHE A 41 -89.81 20.76 1.68
N GLU A 42 -90.12 22.04 1.89
CA GLU A 42 -89.09 23.08 1.96
C GLU A 42 -88.18 22.89 3.20
N ASN A 43 -88.70 22.40 4.32
CA ASN A 43 -87.88 22.01 5.47
C ASN A 43 -86.95 20.83 5.14
N ILE A 44 -87.43 19.81 4.43
CA ILE A 44 -86.60 18.68 3.97
C ILE A 44 -85.50 19.16 3.03
N LYS A 45 -85.79 20.05 2.09
CA LYS A 45 -84.76 20.68 1.23
C LYS A 45 -83.73 21.43 2.04
N LEU A 46 -84.16 22.23 3.01
CA LEU A 46 -83.25 22.99 3.87
C LEU A 46 -82.34 22.05 4.68
N GLN A 47 -82.89 20.96 5.22
CA GLN A 47 -82.12 19.94 5.91
C GLN A 47 -81.16 19.21 4.96
N GLY A 48 -81.59 18.88 3.75
CA GLY A 48 -80.74 18.28 2.71
C GLY A 48 -79.57 19.18 2.34
N ASN A 49 -79.81 20.47 2.13
CA ASN A 49 -78.75 21.44 1.84
C ASN A 49 -77.78 21.60 3.03
N LYS A 50 -78.30 21.59 4.26
CA LYS A 50 -77.48 21.60 5.48
C LYS A 50 -76.61 20.35 5.61
N LEU A 51 -77.15 19.18 5.25
CA LEU A 51 -76.39 17.92 5.20
C LEU A 51 -75.30 17.97 4.13
N ILE A 52 -75.60 18.48 2.94
CA ILE A 52 -74.60 18.66 1.87
C ILE A 52 -73.47 19.60 2.32
N GLU A 53 -73.81 20.70 2.99
CA GLU A 53 -72.81 21.62 3.54
C GLU A 53 -71.95 20.96 4.62
N GLN A 54 -72.57 20.15 5.51
CA GLN A 54 -71.86 19.37 6.52
C GLN A 54 -70.91 18.33 5.89
N ILE A 55 -71.37 17.58 4.88
CA ILE A 55 -70.55 16.61 4.13
C ILE A 55 -69.39 17.32 3.41
N THR A 56 -69.65 18.48 2.80
CA THR A 56 -68.63 19.26 2.10
C THR A 56 -67.55 19.77 3.06
N LYS A 57 -67.92 20.18 4.28
CA LYS A 57 -66.98 20.55 5.34
C LYS A 57 -66.18 19.35 5.86
N LEU A 58 -66.74 18.14 5.86
CA LEU A 58 -66.04 16.91 6.25
C LEU A 58 -65.05 16.40 5.19
N ASN A 59 -65.27 16.70 3.92
CA ASN A 59 -64.39 16.34 2.80
C ASN A 59 -63.14 17.24 2.68
N GLN A 60 -63.05 18.33 3.44
CA GLN A 60 -61.78 19.01 3.65
C GLN A 60 -60.94 18.14 4.58
N PRO A 61 -59.62 17.99 4.34
CA PRO A 61 -58.77 17.15 5.17
C PRO A 61 -58.84 17.64 6.62
N ASN A 62 -59.65 16.95 7.42
CA ASN A 62 -59.94 17.42 8.76
C ASN A 62 -58.72 17.19 9.66
N LYS A 63 -58.65 17.91 10.77
CA LYS A 63 -57.52 17.85 11.72
C LYS A 63 -57.21 16.42 12.19
N VAL A 64 -58.22 15.54 12.24
CA VAL A 64 -58.08 14.14 12.66
C VAL A 64 -57.44 13.29 11.56
N GLN A 65 -57.85 13.44 10.30
CA GLN A 65 -57.23 12.77 9.16
C GLN A 65 -55.76 13.17 9.02
N GLN A 66 -55.45 14.47 9.20
CA GLN A 66 -54.07 14.96 9.18
C GLN A 66 -53.25 14.38 10.35
N SER A 67 -53.85 14.24 11.54
CA SER A 67 -53.21 13.62 12.71
C SER A 67 -52.91 12.13 12.48
N LEU A 68 -53.89 11.37 11.96
CA LEU A 68 -53.73 9.93 11.69
C LEU A 68 -52.70 9.67 10.59
N VAL A 69 -52.73 10.44 9.51
CA VAL A 69 -51.71 10.34 8.44
C VAL A 69 -50.33 10.70 8.97
N SER A 70 -50.23 11.70 9.87
CA SER A 70 -48.96 12.05 10.52
C SER A 70 -48.44 10.95 11.43
N GLU A 71 -49.31 10.25 12.16
CA GLU A 71 -48.93 9.08 12.98
C GLU A 71 -48.43 7.91 12.12
N ILE A 72 -49.10 7.62 11.00
CA ILE A 72 -48.66 6.61 10.02
C ILE A 72 -47.29 6.98 9.46
N GLN A 73 -47.09 8.24 9.07
CA GLN A 73 -45.81 8.71 8.53
C GLN A 73 -44.69 8.59 9.58
N LYS A 74 -44.96 8.98 10.82
CA LYS A 74 -44.01 8.85 11.93
C LYS A 74 -43.66 7.39 12.20
N TRP A 75 -44.63 6.48 12.15
CA TRP A 75 -44.39 5.05 12.28
C TRP A 75 -43.53 4.50 11.14
N HIS A 76 -43.83 4.88 9.89
CA HIS A 76 -43.04 4.51 8.71
C HIS A 76 -41.57 4.94 8.88
N ASP A 77 -41.34 6.22 9.15
CA ASP A 77 -39.98 6.77 9.23
C ASP A 77 -39.18 6.14 10.37
N THR A 78 -39.82 5.92 11.52
CA THR A 78 -39.21 5.25 12.67
C THR A 78 -38.85 3.79 12.36
N THR A 79 -39.71 3.07 11.63
CA THR A 79 -39.50 1.66 11.29
C THR A 79 -38.40 1.48 10.24
N VAL A 80 -38.38 2.34 9.21
CA VAL A 80 -37.30 2.39 8.22
C VAL A 80 -35.96 2.68 8.89
N ASP A 81 -35.92 3.64 9.82
CA ASP A 81 -34.68 4.04 10.48
C ASP A 81 -34.14 2.95 11.44
N ARG A 82 -35.02 2.28 12.20
CA ARG A 82 -34.64 1.13 13.03
C ARG A 82 -34.08 -0.02 12.20
N THR A 83 -34.73 -0.35 11.08
CA THR A 83 -34.29 -1.41 10.16
C THR A 83 -32.92 -1.07 9.55
N ARG A 84 -32.73 0.18 9.13
CA ARG A 84 -31.44 0.68 8.61
C ARG A 84 -30.33 0.57 9.65
N ARG A 85 -30.57 1.00 10.90
CA ARG A 85 -29.57 0.92 11.98
C ARG A 85 -29.18 -0.51 12.32
N ALA A 86 -30.15 -1.43 12.38
CA ALA A 86 -29.88 -2.85 12.61
C ALA A 86 -28.99 -3.44 11.49
N ALA A 87 -29.29 -3.12 10.23
CA ALA A 87 -28.50 -3.59 9.08
C ALA A 87 -27.07 -3.03 9.08
N ILE A 88 -26.86 -1.77 9.47
CA ILE A 88 -25.52 -1.17 9.58
C ILE A 88 -24.71 -1.88 10.68
N LYS A 89 -25.30 -2.06 11.86
CA LYS A 89 -24.65 -2.73 13.00
C LYS A 89 -24.15 -4.13 12.63
N VAL A 90 -24.99 -4.93 11.96
CA VAL A 90 -24.61 -6.29 11.53
C VAL A 90 -23.50 -6.26 10.49
N ARG A 91 -23.52 -5.32 9.52
CA ARG A 91 -22.40 -5.16 8.57
C ARG A 91 -21.08 -4.81 9.25
N ASP A 92 -21.12 -3.96 10.27
CA ASP A 92 -19.92 -3.55 11.00
C ASP A 92 -19.35 -4.70 11.86
N GLU A 93 -20.21 -5.50 12.47
CA GLU A 93 -19.82 -6.70 13.22
C GLU A 93 -19.17 -7.75 12.30
N VAL A 94 -19.76 -8.02 11.14
CA VAL A 94 -19.20 -8.93 10.13
C VAL A 94 -17.83 -8.44 9.66
N ASN A 95 -17.70 -7.14 9.34
CA ASN A 95 -16.42 -6.56 8.93
C ASN A 95 -15.36 -6.67 10.04
N THR A 96 -15.74 -6.46 11.30
CA THR A 96 -14.82 -6.53 12.44
C THR A 96 -14.29 -7.96 12.63
N MET A 97 -15.16 -8.97 12.55
CA MET A 97 -14.77 -10.38 12.65
C MET A 97 -13.80 -10.77 11.52
N ILE A 98 -14.08 -10.36 10.29
CA ILE A 98 -13.20 -10.62 9.13
C ILE A 98 -11.84 -9.94 9.32
N GLN A 99 -11.82 -8.67 9.76
CA GLN A 99 -10.56 -7.96 9.97
C GLN A 99 -9.72 -8.57 11.10
N GLN A 100 -10.34 -8.99 12.20
CA GLN A 100 -9.64 -9.67 13.30
C GLN A 100 -8.99 -10.98 12.83
N ASN A 101 -9.71 -11.79 12.04
CA ASN A 101 -9.15 -13.02 11.49
C ASN A 101 -7.96 -12.76 10.55
N ILE A 102 -8.07 -11.75 9.68
CA ILE A 102 -6.96 -11.34 8.78
C ILE A 102 -5.73 -10.89 9.59
N VAL A 103 -5.92 -10.15 10.68
CA VAL A 103 -4.81 -9.71 11.55
C VAL A 103 -4.14 -10.90 12.23
N ASN A 104 -4.91 -11.86 12.74
CA ASN A 104 -4.39 -13.06 13.39
C ASN A 104 -3.59 -13.94 12.42
N ILE A 105 -4.07 -14.12 11.19
CA ILE A 105 -3.36 -14.90 10.16
C ILE A 105 -2.05 -14.22 9.77
N LYS A 106 -2.05 -12.89 9.59
CA LYS A 106 -0.82 -12.13 9.30
C LYS A 106 0.21 -12.28 10.41
N LYS A 107 -0.23 -12.21 11.67
CA LYS A 107 0.65 -12.40 12.83
C LYS A 107 1.28 -13.80 12.80
N GLY A 108 0.47 -14.84 12.60
CA GLY A 108 0.97 -16.22 12.52
C GLY A 108 1.94 -16.46 11.35
N LEU A 109 1.74 -15.77 10.21
CA LEU A 109 2.69 -15.81 9.09
C LEU A 109 4.02 -15.12 9.42
N THR A 110 4.01 -14.01 10.16
CA THR A 110 5.24 -13.34 10.61
C THR A 110 6.00 -14.18 11.64
N GLU A 111 5.28 -14.82 12.57
CA GLU A 111 5.88 -15.75 13.55
C GLU A 111 6.52 -16.96 12.84
N LEU A 112 5.88 -17.49 11.79
CA LEU A 112 6.44 -18.57 10.97
C LEU A 112 7.71 -18.13 10.21
N ASP A 113 7.71 -16.92 9.64
CA ASP A 113 8.87 -16.37 8.92
C ASP A 113 10.08 -16.20 9.85
N GLN A 114 9.82 -15.79 11.09
CA GLN A 114 10.85 -15.67 12.11
C GLN A 114 11.40 -17.05 12.55
N GLU A 115 10.52 -18.03 12.77
CA GLU A 115 10.93 -19.42 13.06
C GLU A 115 11.77 -20.03 11.93
N LEU A 116 11.47 -19.70 10.67
CA LEU A 116 12.26 -20.11 9.51
C LEU A 116 13.68 -19.52 9.56
N ILE A 117 13.80 -18.20 9.76
CA ILE A 117 15.10 -17.51 9.84
C ILE A 117 15.97 -18.09 10.97
N GLU A 118 15.37 -18.31 12.15
CA GLU A 118 16.06 -18.87 13.32
C GLU A 118 16.50 -20.32 13.07
N SER A 119 15.67 -21.12 12.40
CA SER A 119 15.97 -22.51 12.07
C SER A 119 17.09 -22.64 11.03
N PHE A 120 17.14 -21.77 10.02
CA PHE A 120 18.21 -21.74 9.01
C PHE A 120 19.53 -21.17 9.52
N GLY A 121 19.50 -20.38 10.60
CA GLY A 121 20.71 -19.88 11.27
C GLY A 121 21.41 -20.92 12.15
N SER A 122 20.73 -22.02 12.47
CA SER A 122 21.30 -23.15 13.19
C SER A 122 21.52 -24.32 12.22
N ASP A 123 22.74 -24.84 12.08
CA ASP A 123 23.10 -25.99 11.21
C ASP A 123 22.43 -27.33 11.62
N ARG A 124 21.27 -27.30 12.29
CA ARG A 124 20.54 -28.46 12.85
C ARG A 124 19.07 -28.44 12.45
N ILE A 125 18.78 -28.35 11.15
CA ILE A 125 17.43 -28.60 10.66
C ILE A 125 17.18 -30.11 10.69
N MET A 126 16.34 -30.56 11.64
CA MET A 126 15.86 -31.94 11.74
C MET A 126 14.56 -32.09 10.95
N GLU A 127 14.26 -33.31 10.46
CA GLU A 127 13.00 -33.60 9.74
C GLU A 127 11.75 -33.23 10.57
N GLU A 128 11.83 -33.37 11.89
CA GLU A 128 10.76 -32.99 12.82
C GLU A 128 10.45 -31.47 12.79
N ASN A 129 11.46 -30.62 12.59
CA ASN A 129 11.27 -29.17 12.46
C ASN A 129 10.55 -28.82 11.14
N ILE A 130 10.85 -29.57 10.07
CA ILE A 130 10.21 -29.38 8.76
C ILE A 130 8.74 -29.78 8.82
N GLU A 131 8.39 -30.87 9.51
CA GLU A 131 7.00 -31.30 9.66
C GLU A 131 6.18 -30.35 10.54
N GLN A 132 6.75 -29.79 11.60
CA GLN A 132 6.07 -28.78 12.41
C GLN A 132 5.77 -27.51 11.61
N LEU A 133 6.72 -27.02 10.79
CA LEU A 133 6.52 -25.88 9.91
C LEU A 133 5.47 -26.16 8.83
N ARG A 134 5.46 -27.37 8.26
CA ARG A 134 4.43 -27.81 7.30
C ARG A 134 3.03 -27.78 7.93
N GLU A 135 2.86 -28.30 9.13
CA GLU A 135 1.55 -28.32 9.79
C GLU A 135 1.09 -26.91 10.22
N LYS A 136 2.02 -26.02 10.57
CA LYS A 136 1.70 -24.62 10.89
C LYS A 136 1.25 -23.85 9.64
N ILE A 137 1.91 -24.05 8.50
CA ILE A 137 1.46 -23.55 7.18
C ILE A 137 0.08 -24.10 6.84
N ARG A 138 -0.15 -25.40 7.07
CA ARG A 138 -1.43 -26.06 6.76
C ARG A 138 -2.58 -25.46 7.57
N ARG A 139 -2.35 -25.20 8.86
CA ARG A 139 -3.32 -24.54 9.75
C ARG A 139 -3.61 -23.10 9.33
N LEU A 140 -2.58 -22.28 9.14
CA LEU A 140 -2.75 -20.88 8.68
C LEU A 140 -3.48 -20.79 7.34
N ARG A 141 -3.23 -21.74 6.45
CA ARG A 141 -3.93 -21.87 5.18
C ARG A 141 -5.41 -22.23 5.38
N SER A 142 -5.72 -23.19 6.25
CA SER A 142 -7.10 -23.56 6.56
C SER A 142 -7.87 -22.40 7.21
N ASP A 143 -7.24 -21.67 8.13
CA ASP A 143 -7.85 -20.51 8.79
C ASP A 143 -8.07 -19.35 7.81
N PHE A 144 -7.15 -19.15 6.86
CA PHE A 144 -7.31 -18.19 5.77
C PHE A 144 -8.46 -18.57 4.83
N GLU A 145 -8.54 -19.84 4.43
CA GLU A 145 -9.62 -20.35 3.58
C GLU A 145 -10.98 -20.18 4.25
N LYS A 146 -11.10 -20.51 5.54
CA LYS A 146 -12.33 -20.28 6.32
C LYS A 146 -12.67 -18.80 6.47
N SER A 147 -11.68 -17.93 6.69
CA SER A 147 -11.91 -16.49 6.86
C SER A 147 -12.33 -15.79 5.56
N CYS A 148 -12.14 -16.44 4.41
CA CYS A 148 -12.56 -15.97 3.10
C CYS A 148 -13.81 -16.68 2.57
N ASP A 149 -14.34 -17.66 3.32
CA ASP A 149 -15.54 -18.38 2.95
C ASP A 149 -16.79 -17.60 3.39
N PRO A 150 -17.70 -17.24 2.47
CA PRO A 150 -19.00 -16.64 2.80
C PRO A 150 -19.84 -17.51 3.75
N ALA A 151 -19.61 -18.82 3.81
CA ALA A 151 -20.31 -19.74 4.71
C ALA A 151 -19.75 -19.73 6.15
N SER A 152 -18.61 -19.09 6.39
CA SER A 152 -17.98 -19.03 7.73
C SER A 152 -18.68 -18.08 8.70
N ILE A 153 -19.43 -17.10 8.19
CA ILE A 153 -20.20 -16.15 8.97
C ILE A 153 -21.66 -16.23 8.51
N VAL A 154 -22.49 -16.87 9.32
CA VAL A 154 -23.92 -17.03 9.03
C VAL A 154 -24.66 -15.77 9.46
N VAL A 155 -25.18 -15.03 8.49
CA VAL A 155 -26.09 -13.90 8.75
C VAL A 155 -27.51 -14.44 8.80
N ASN A 156 -28.09 -14.49 10.00
CA ASN A 156 -29.48 -14.86 10.18
C ASN A 156 -30.39 -13.65 9.91
N VAL A 157 -31.07 -13.66 8.76
CA VAL A 157 -32.08 -12.66 8.41
C VAL A 157 -33.44 -13.33 8.34
N GLU A 158 -34.39 -12.88 9.16
CA GLU A 158 -35.78 -13.29 8.99
C GLU A 158 -36.39 -12.55 7.79
N PRO A 159 -36.97 -13.25 6.80
CA PRO A 159 -37.54 -12.60 5.64
C PRO A 159 -38.83 -11.83 6.00
N SER A 160 -38.95 -10.62 5.43
CA SER A 160 -40.13 -9.72 5.54
C SER A 160 -41.47 -10.40 5.20
N THR A 161 -41.44 -11.48 4.43
CA THR A 161 -42.63 -12.26 4.03
C THR A 161 -43.28 -13.05 5.19
N ARG A 162 -42.60 -13.19 6.34
CA ARG A 162 -43.18 -13.74 7.58
C ARG A 162 -43.89 -12.69 8.43
N ILE A 163 -43.66 -11.41 8.16
CA ILE A 163 -44.29 -10.31 8.88
C ILE A 163 -45.65 -10.07 8.22
N ASP A 164 -46.73 -10.35 8.94
CA ASP A 164 -48.06 -9.97 8.49
C ASP A 164 -48.23 -8.46 8.64
N TRP A 165 -47.89 -7.73 7.58
CA TRP A 165 -47.97 -6.27 7.53
C TRP A 165 -49.39 -5.74 7.80
N ASN A 166 -50.43 -6.53 7.49
CA ASN A 166 -51.82 -6.18 7.78
C ASN A 166 -52.16 -6.29 9.28
N HIS A 167 -51.33 -6.96 10.08
CA HIS A 167 -51.46 -7.00 11.53
C HIS A 167 -50.60 -5.94 12.23
N VAL A 168 -49.50 -5.53 11.58
CA VAL A 168 -48.55 -4.54 12.11
C VAL A 168 -49.08 -3.11 12.00
N ILE A 169 -49.79 -2.78 10.92
CA ILE A 169 -50.46 -1.48 10.76
C ILE A 169 -51.77 -1.65 9.99
N HIS A 170 -52.89 -1.29 10.61
CA HIS A 170 -54.21 -1.41 10.01
C HIS A 170 -55.15 -0.31 10.48
N VAL A 171 -56.20 -0.06 9.69
CA VAL A 171 -57.26 0.89 9.99
C VAL A 171 -58.54 0.09 10.23
N GLU A 172 -59.03 0.05 11.46
CA GLU A 172 -60.32 -0.56 11.77
C GLU A 172 -61.45 0.47 11.62
N ASP A 173 -62.36 0.18 10.70
CA ASP A 173 -63.66 0.83 10.69
C ASP A 173 -64.55 0.16 11.75
N LYS A 174 -64.76 0.85 12.87
CA LYS A 174 -65.61 0.36 13.96
C LYS A 174 -67.10 0.31 13.63
N SER A 175 -67.51 0.63 12.39
CA SER A 175 -68.92 0.80 12.02
C SER A 175 -69.54 -0.23 11.06
N SER A 176 -68.80 -1.20 10.50
CA SER A 176 -69.33 -2.11 9.46
C SER A 176 -69.16 -3.62 9.73
N GLY A 177 -70.26 -4.30 10.06
CA GLY A 177 -70.36 -5.77 10.02
C GLY A 177 -71.23 -6.26 8.84
N ARG A 178 -70.63 -6.85 7.78
CA ARG A 178 -71.35 -7.58 6.69
C ARG A 178 -70.50 -8.68 6.04
N LYS A 179 -71.16 -9.81 5.70
CA LYS A 179 -70.62 -11.02 5.01
C LYS A 179 -70.49 -10.80 3.49
N VAL A 180 -69.46 -11.35 2.82
CA VAL A 180 -69.06 -11.05 1.43
C VAL A 180 -68.90 -12.34 0.58
N ASP A 181 -69.37 -12.33 -0.68
CA ASP A 181 -69.12 -13.37 -1.71
C ASP A 181 -67.71 -13.26 -2.31
N VAL A 182 -67.10 -14.37 -2.75
CA VAL A 182 -65.71 -14.41 -3.26
C VAL A 182 -65.62 -14.93 -4.70
N SER A 183 -64.78 -14.31 -5.53
CA SER A 183 -64.44 -14.83 -6.86
C SER A 183 -63.27 -15.81 -6.80
N CYS A 184 -63.11 -16.65 -7.82
CA CYS A 184 -61.90 -17.44 -7.97
C CYS A 184 -60.72 -16.51 -8.24
N LEU A 185 -59.97 -16.16 -7.18
CA LEU A 185 -58.72 -15.42 -7.25
C LEU A 185 -57.59 -16.31 -7.78
N SER A 186 -57.78 -16.92 -8.95
CA SER A 186 -56.66 -17.41 -9.75
C SER A 186 -55.90 -16.18 -10.26
N ALA A 187 -54.98 -15.68 -9.44
CA ALA A 187 -54.26 -14.45 -9.67
C ALA A 187 -53.61 -14.45 -11.07
N ASN A 188 -54.04 -13.52 -11.92
CA ASN A 188 -53.54 -13.18 -13.27
C ASN A 188 -53.97 -14.02 -14.48
N ILE A 189 -54.93 -14.94 -14.37
CA ILE A 189 -55.62 -15.47 -15.56
C ILE A 189 -57.12 -15.34 -15.29
N ASN A 190 -57.80 -14.50 -16.09
CA ASN A 190 -59.22 -14.14 -15.92
C ASN A 190 -60.15 -15.36 -15.94
N CYS A 191 -60.24 -16.06 -14.81
CA CYS A 191 -61.21 -17.13 -14.63
C CYS A 191 -62.59 -16.48 -14.39
N PRO A 192 -63.61 -16.78 -15.23
CA PRO A 192 -64.91 -16.10 -15.15
C PRO A 192 -65.78 -16.55 -13.96
N TRP A 193 -65.30 -17.47 -13.11
CA TRP A 193 -66.10 -18.05 -12.02
C TRP A 193 -66.30 -17.09 -10.84
N LYS A 194 -67.55 -16.95 -10.39
CA LYS A 194 -67.97 -16.25 -9.17
C LYS A 194 -68.96 -17.11 -8.40
N GLY A 195 -68.78 -17.24 -7.09
CA GLY A 195 -69.69 -18.05 -6.27
C GLY A 195 -69.48 -17.85 -4.76
N PRO A 196 -70.27 -18.54 -3.93
CA PRO A 196 -70.12 -18.47 -2.48
C PRO A 196 -68.76 -19.01 -2.02
N GLN A 197 -68.20 -18.46 -0.94
CA GLN A 197 -66.86 -18.82 -0.45
C GLN A 197 -66.67 -20.30 -0.12
N TYR A 198 -67.73 -21.00 0.29
CA TYR A 198 -67.67 -22.43 0.57
C TYR A 198 -67.56 -23.31 -0.70
N GLN A 199 -67.85 -22.79 -1.89
CA GLN A 199 -67.73 -23.52 -3.17
C GLN A 199 -66.39 -23.31 -3.87
N LEU A 200 -65.56 -22.38 -3.37
CA LEU A 200 -64.29 -22.01 -3.97
C LEU A 200 -63.31 -23.19 -4.02
N GLY A 201 -63.26 -24.01 -2.97
CA GLY A 201 -62.35 -25.16 -2.91
C GLY A 201 -62.60 -26.19 -4.02
N THR A 202 -63.86 -26.48 -4.32
CA THR A 202 -64.24 -27.43 -5.39
C THR A 202 -63.89 -26.89 -6.77
N HIS A 203 -64.13 -25.61 -7.02
CA HIS A 203 -63.80 -24.97 -8.29
C HIS A 203 -62.29 -24.92 -8.57
N LEU A 204 -61.46 -24.65 -7.54
CA LEU A 204 -60.00 -24.63 -7.70
C LEU A 204 -59.43 -25.96 -8.21
N THR A 205 -60.06 -27.09 -7.86
CA THR A 205 -59.59 -28.42 -8.28
C THR A 205 -59.99 -28.82 -9.71
N THR A 206 -60.93 -28.11 -10.34
CA THR A 206 -61.46 -28.44 -11.69
C THR A 206 -61.20 -27.34 -12.73
N CYS A 207 -60.48 -26.28 -12.34
CA CYS A 207 -60.21 -25.13 -13.19
C CYS A 207 -59.23 -25.47 -14.33
N ALA A 208 -59.67 -25.32 -15.58
CA ALA A 208 -58.86 -25.58 -16.77
C ALA A 208 -57.60 -24.67 -16.89
N PHE A 209 -57.54 -23.59 -16.10
CA PHE A 209 -56.41 -22.65 -16.06
C PHE A 209 -55.32 -23.04 -15.06
N GLU A 210 -55.53 -24.06 -14.22
CA GLU A 210 -54.55 -24.49 -13.20
C GLU A 210 -53.21 -24.96 -13.79
N PRO A 211 -53.14 -25.68 -14.93
CA PRO A 211 -51.86 -26.04 -15.55
C PRO A 211 -51.06 -24.83 -16.07
N LEU A 212 -51.75 -23.79 -16.57
CA LEU A 212 -51.11 -22.55 -17.03
C LEU A 212 -50.58 -21.72 -15.86
N ARG A 213 -51.25 -21.77 -14.70
CA ARG A 213 -50.77 -21.17 -13.47
C ARG A 213 -49.43 -21.74 -13.04
N LEU A 214 -49.29 -23.07 -13.03
CA LEU A 214 -48.02 -23.73 -12.71
C LEU A 214 -46.89 -23.25 -13.63
N LYS A 215 -47.13 -23.17 -14.94
CA LYS A 215 -46.14 -22.67 -15.91
C LYS A 215 -45.82 -21.18 -15.75
N MET A 216 -46.81 -20.36 -15.42
CA MET A 216 -46.59 -18.93 -15.14
C MET A 216 -45.78 -18.74 -13.86
N ASP A 217 -46.04 -19.53 -12.83
CA ASP A 217 -45.27 -19.49 -11.59
C ASP A 217 -43.83 -20.01 -11.81
N GLU A 218 -43.62 -21.05 -12.63
CA GLU A 218 -42.30 -21.47 -13.09
C GLU A 218 -41.55 -20.34 -13.80
N ILE A 219 -42.19 -19.61 -14.73
CA ILE A 219 -41.58 -18.49 -15.45
C ILE A 219 -41.24 -17.33 -14.50
N LYS A 220 -42.11 -17.01 -13.55
CA LYS A 220 -41.83 -15.97 -12.54
C LYS A 220 -40.61 -16.34 -11.70
N VAL A 221 -40.51 -17.61 -11.29
CA VAL A 221 -39.35 -18.12 -10.55
C VAL A 221 -38.10 -18.01 -11.42
N ALA A 222 -38.13 -18.47 -12.68
CA ALA A 222 -37.00 -18.41 -13.59
C ALA A 222 -36.54 -16.96 -13.87
N ASN A 223 -37.48 -16.04 -14.08
CA ASN A 223 -37.16 -14.62 -14.27
C ASN A 223 -36.55 -13.99 -13.02
N LYS A 224 -37.03 -14.38 -11.83
CA LYS A 224 -36.43 -13.95 -10.56
C LYS A 224 -34.98 -14.45 -10.45
N GLU A 225 -34.73 -15.72 -10.74
CA GLU A 225 -33.37 -16.27 -10.74
C GLU A 225 -32.45 -15.57 -11.75
N LEU A 226 -32.96 -15.21 -12.92
CA LEU A 226 -32.19 -14.44 -13.92
C LEU A 226 -31.87 -13.02 -13.45
N MET A 227 -32.82 -12.35 -12.79
CA MET A 227 -32.59 -11.03 -12.19
C MET A 227 -31.53 -11.12 -11.09
N ASP A 228 -31.63 -12.09 -10.19
CA ASP A 228 -30.66 -12.31 -9.11
C ASP A 228 -29.24 -12.58 -9.69
N LYS A 229 -29.14 -13.37 -10.77
CA LYS A 229 -27.87 -13.62 -11.48
C LYS A 229 -27.32 -12.36 -12.16
N ASN A 230 -28.18 -11.52 -12.72
CA ASN A 230 -27.76 -10.28 -13.38
C ASN A 230 -27.22 -9.26 -12.36
N ASP A 231 -27.85 -9.16 -11.19
CA ASP A 231 -27.40 -8.30 -10.10
C ASP A 231 -26.05 -8.78 -9.55
N GLN A 232 -25.90 -10.10 -9.34
CA GLN A 232 -24.63 -10.72 -8.94
C GLN A 232 -23.52 -10.44 -9.97
N CYS A 233 -23.83 -10.49 -11.27
CA CYS A 233 -22.89 -10.16 -12.34
C CYS A 233 -22.45 -8.70 -12.27
N HIS A 234 -23.38 -7.75 -12.05
CA HIS A 234 -23.06 -6.33 -11.90
C HIS A 234 -22.17 -6.05 -10.69
N GLU A 235 -22.45 -6.66 -9.54
CA GLU A 235 -21.62 -6.53 -8.35
C GLU A 235 -20.20 -7.06 -8.59
N THR A 236 -20.09 -8.19 -9.28
CA THR A 236 -18.80 -8.79 -9.66
C THR A 236 -18.02 -7.86 -10.59
N ILE A 237 -18.66 -7.31 -11.62
CA ILE A 237 -18.04 -6.35 -12.55
C ILE A 237 -17.53 -5.12 -11.78
N ASN A 238 -18.33 -4.55 -10.88
CA ASN A 238 -17.94 -3.37 -10.10
C ASN A 238 -16.76 -3.65 -9.16
N HIS A 239 -16.76 -4.82 -8.50
CA HIS A 239 -15.66 -5.25 -7.64
C HIS A 239 -14.36 -5.44 -8.42
N GLU A 240 -14.42 -6.10 -9.59
CA GLU A 240 -13.26 -6.30 -10.46
C GLU A 240 -12.75 -4.97 -11.04
N GLN A 241 -13.65 -4.05 -11.43
CA GLN A 241 -13.26 -2.70 -11.85
C GLN A 241 -12.51 -1.96 -10.72
N ALA A 242 -12.99 -2.06 -9.46
CA ALA A 242 -12.32 -1.45 -8.32
C ALA A 242 -10.92 -2.07 -8.05
N LYS A 243 -10.77 -3.39 -8.20
CA LYS A 243 -9.46 -4.07 -8.14
C LYS A 243 -8.53 -3.60 -9.27
N ILE A 244 -9.02 -3.52 -10.50
CA ILE A 244 -8.26 -3.04 -11.66
C ILE A 244 -7.74 -1.61 -11.42
N VAL A 245 -8.58 -0.71 -10.87
CA VAL A 245 -8.15 0.66 -10.53
C VAL A 245 -7.03 0.66 -9.48
N LYS A 246 -7.15 -0.16 -8.43
CA LYS A 246 -6.11 -0.29 -7.40
C LYS A 246 -4.81 -0.86 -7.98
N LEU A 247 -4.89 -1.87 -8.84
CA LEU A 247 -3.73 -2.47 -9.51
C LEU A 247 -3.06 -1.49 -10.48
N LYS A 248 -3.83 -0.73 -11.27
CA LYS A 248 -3.30 0.33 -12.15
C LYS A 248 -2.50 1.36 -11.37
N LYS A 249 -3.01 1.83 -10.22
CA LYS A 249 -2.26 2.76 -9.34
C LYS A 249 -0.96 2.16 -8.81
N LYS A 250 -0.98 0.90 -8.36
CA LYS A 250 0.23 0.19 -7.92
C LYS A 250 1.24 0.02 -9.06
N LEU A 251 0.78 -0.31 -10.26
CA LEU A 251 1.61 -0.48 -11.44
C LEU A 251 2.29 0.83 -11.83
N GLU A 252 1.58 1.96 -11.82
CA GLU A 252 2.17 3.27 -12.12
C GLU A 252 3.22 3.68 -11.08
N LYS A 253 2.97 3.41 -9.79
CA LYS A 253 3.97 3.62 -8.72
C LYS A 253 5.24 2.79 -8.98
N ARG A 254 5.09 1.51 -9.29
CA ARG A 254 6.24 0.62 -9.60
C ARG A 254 6.98 1.07 -10.87
N LYS A 255 6.26 1.48 -11.91
CA LYS A 255 6.84 2.00 -13.16
C LYS A 255 7.72 3.22 -12.90
N ASN A 256 7.26 4.15 -12.05
CA ASN A 256 8.04 5.33 -11.68
C ASN A 256 9.26 4.98 -10.82
N GLN A 257 9.13 4.00 -9.91
CA GLN A 257 10.28 3.47 -9.15
C GLN A 257 11.33 2.85 -10.07
N VAL A 258 10.92 2.04 -11.05
CA VAL A 258 11.84 1.42 -12.03
C VAL A 258 12.56 2.49 -12.86
N LYS A 259 11.86 3.54 -13.29
CA LYS A 259 12.50 4.68 -13.99
C LYS A 259 13.57 5.35 -13.13
N ALA A 260 13.26 5.62 -11.85
CA ALA A 260 14.20 6.23 -10.92
C ALA A 260 15.44 5.34 -10.70
N LEU A 261 15.23 4.05 -10.46
CA LEU A 261 16.33 3.08 -10.30
C LEU A 261 17.20 2.98 -11.55
N LYS A 262 16.60 3.01 -12.75
CA LYS A 262 17.34 3.00 -14.01
C LYS A 262 18.27 4.22 -14.13
N SER A 263 17.78 5.40 -13.80
CA SER A 263 18.60 6.63 -13.78
C SER A 263 19.72 6.55 -12.74
N GLN A 264 19.46 5.99 -11.56
CA GLN A 264 20.47 5.79 -10.52
C GLN A 264 21.57 4.84 -10.97
N ILE A 265 21.22 3.69 -11.56
CA ILE A 265 22.18 2.72 -12.12
C ILE A 265 23.03 3.36 -13.22
N GLN A 266 22.42 4.15 -14.10
CA GLN A 266 23.16 4.86 -15.15
C GLN A 266 24.20 5.82 -14.57
N SER A 267 23.83 6.58 -13.53
CA SER A 267 24.75 7.46 -12.82
C SER A 267 25.92 6.70 -12.18
N GLN A 268 25.61 5.61 -11.46
CA GLN A 268 26.63 4.76 -10.84
C GLN A 268 27.57 4.12 -11.86
N ASN A 269 27.06 3.66 -13.00
CA ASN A 269 27.90 3.13 -14.08
C ASN A 269 28.86 4.17 -14.65
N ASN A 270 28.41 5.42 -14.77
CA ASN A 270 29.30 6.51 -15.21
C ASN A 270 30.40 6.77 -14.16
N GLN A 271 30.06 6.76 -12.86
CA GLN A 271 31.05 6.89 -11.79
C GLN A 271 32.07 5.74 -11.81
N ILE A 272 31.62 4.50 -11.98
CA ILE A 272 32.51 3.33 -12.09
C ILE A 272 33.48 3.49 -13.27
N LYS A 273 33.01 3.93 -14.44
CA LYS A 273 33.88 4.18 -15.60
C LYS A 273 34.94 5.23 -15.30
N THR A 274 34.56 6.32 -14.63
CA THR A 274 35.51 7.36 -14.21
C THR A 274 36.57 6.79 -13.27
N LEU A 275 36.17 6.02 -12.25
CA LEU A 275 37.09 5.37 -11.32
C LEU A 275 38.03 4.38 -12.02
N GLN A 276 37.51 3.59 -12.97
CA GLN A 276 38.33 2.66 -13.76
C GLN A 276 39.40 3.38 -14.58
N ASN A 277 39.07 4.53 -15.17
CA ASN A 277 40.04 5.35 -15.89
C ASN A 277 41.12 5.90 -14.96
N GLN A 278 40.74 6.41 -13.80
CA GLN A 278 41.68 6.89 -12.78
C GLN A 278 42.64 5.78 -12.32
N ILE A 279 42.13 4.57 -12.05
CA ILE A 279 42.96 3.42 -11.69
C ILE A 279 43.94 3.08 -12.81
N ARG A 280 43.50 3.10 -14.07
CA ARG A 280 44.37 2.83 -15.23
C ARG A 280 45.48 3.88 -15.35
N GLU A 281 45.17 5.15 -15.12
CA GLU A 281 46.15 6.24 -15.11
C GLU A 281 47.21 6.02 -14.01
N GLU A 282 46.80 5.68 -12.79
CA GLU A 282 47.72 5.40 -11.70
C GLU A 282 48.58 4.15 -11.95
N GLN A 283 48.01 3.11 -12.55
CA GLN A 283 48.78 1.94 -13.00
C GLN A 283 49.83 2.30 -14.05
N ASN A 284 49.50 3.20 -14.99
CA ASN A 284 50.43 3.68 -16.01
C ASN A 284 51.56 4.53 -15.41
N LYS A 285 51.33 5.23 -14.30
CA LYS A 285 52.39 5.93 -13.54
C LYS A 285 53.25 4.95 -12.72
N THR A 286 52.67 3.89 -12.19
CA THR A 286 53.37 2.95 -11.29
C THR A 286 54.34 2.03 -12.03
N LYS A 287 53.97 1.52 -13.22
CA LYS A 287 54.81 0.62 -14.03
C LYS A 287 56.21 1.18 -14.36
N PRO A 288 56.37 2.42 -14.87
CA PRO A 288 57.69 2.96 -15.18
C PRO A 288 58.53 3.17 -13.91
N LEU A 289 57.91 3.56 -12.79
CA LEU A 289 58.61 3.67 -11.51
C LEU A 289 59.17 2.31 -11.06
N GLN A 290 58.41 1.23 -11.20
CA GLN A 290 58.91 -0.12 -10.91
C GLN A 290 60.11 -0.51 -11.80
N SER A 291 60.04 -0.20 -13.10
CA SER A 291 61.17 -0.42 -14.02
C SER A 291 62.40 0.40 -13.65
N GLN A 292 62.20 1.66 -13.23
CA GLN A 292 63.27 2.55 -12.80
C GLN A 292 63.95 2.03 -11.52
N ILE A 293 63.19 1.56 -10.54
CA ILE A 293 63.71 0.91 -9.33
C ILE A 293 64.52 -0.35 -9.70
N GLY A 294 64.00 -1.18 -10.62
CA GLY A 294 64.72 -2.36 -11.12
C GLY A 294 66.08 -2.00 -11.75
N ALA A 295 66.12 -0.97 -12.59
CA ALA A 295 67.35 -0.49 -13.20
C ALA A 295 68.35 0.07 -12.17
N GLN A 296 67.86 0.82 -11.18
CA GLN A 296 68.70 1.32 -10.08
C GLN A 296 69.29 0.18 -9.25
N ASN A 297 68.51 -0.85 -8.94
CA ASN A 297 69.00 -2.04 -8.22
C ASN A 297 70.13 -2.76 -8.98
N ILE A 298 70.04 -2.86 -10.31
CA ILE A 298 71.13 -3.43 -11.13
C ILE A 298 72.38 -2.56 -11.05
N ARG A 299 72.23 -1.22 -11.13
CA ARG A 299 73.36 -0.28 -10.99
C ARG A 299 74.03 -0.41 -9.62
N ILE A 300 73.25 -0.46 -8.54
CA ILE A 300 73.76 -0.63 -7.18
C ILE A 300 74.58 -1.93 -7.09
N LYS A 301 74.05 -3.07 -7.56
CA LYS A 301 74.80 -4.34 -7.57
C LYS A 301 76.12 -4.27 -8.35
N SER A 302 76.12 -3.55 -9.48
CA SER A 302 77.33 -3.34 -10.27
C SER A 302 78.36 -2.51 -9.49
N GLN A 303 77.93 -1.43 -8.85
CA GLN A 303 78.78 -0.59 -8.00
C GLN A 303 79.32 -1.37 -6.79
N GLU A 304 78.50 -2.19 -6.13
CA GLU A 304 78.94 -3.08 -5.04
C GLU A 304 80.06 -4.02 -5.49
N ASN A 305 79.95 -4.61 -6.69
CA ASN A 305 80.99 -5.47 -7.25
C ASN A 305 82.28 -4.68 -7.56
N GLN A 306 82.17 -3.47 -8.10
CA GLN A 306 83.33 -2.60 -8.33
C GLN A 306 84.02 -2.23 -7.01
N ILE A 307 83.25 -1.90 -5.97
CA ILE A 307 83.79 -1.61 -4.63
C ILE A 307 84.55 -2.83 -4.09
N LYS A 308 84.01 -4.04 -4.22
CA LYS A 308 84.72 -5.27 -3.83
C LYS A 308 86.05 -5.42 -4.57
N MET A 309 86.05 -5.20 -5.89
CA MET A 309 87.30 -5.26 -6.67
C MET A 309 88.33 -4.23 -6.20
N PHE A 310 87.92 -3.00 -5.92
CA PHE A 310 88.83 -1.98 -5.38
C PHE A 310 89.33 -2.34 -3.99
N GLN A 311 88.47 -2.90 -3.11
CA GLN A 311 88.88 -3.40 -1.80
C GLN A 311 89.94 -4.50 -1.93
N ASP A 312 89.78 -5.44 -2.87
CA ASP A 312 90.77 -6.49 -3.13
C ASP A 312 92.08 -5.91 -3.66
N GLN A 313 92.03 -4.91 -4.56
CA GLN A 313 93.21 -4.22 -5.08
C GLN A 313 93.98 -3.50 -3.96
N ILE A 314 93.27 -2.73 -3.13
CA ILE A 314 93.86 -2.06 -1.96
C ILE A 314 94.49 -3.08 -1.02
N GLY A 315 93.82 -4.21 -0.76
CA GLY A 315 94.38 -5.30 0.06
C GLY A 315 95.68 -5.86 -0.52
N LYS A 316 95.77 -6.03 -1.84
CA LYS A 316 97.00 -6.45 -2.53
C LYS A 316 98.09 -5.39 -2.41
N GLU A 317 97.80 -4.13 -2.69
CA GLU A 317 98.77 -3.03 -2.59
C GLU A 317 99.27 -2.82 -1.15
N GLN A 318 98.40 -2.95 -0.15
CA GLN A 318 98.82 -2.93 1.26
C GLN A 318 99.77 -4.09 1.59
N ASN A 319 99.54 -5.27 1.02
CA ASN A 319 100.42 -6.42 1.22
C ASN A 319 101.75 -6.31 0.45
N THR A 320 101.79 -5.61 -0.68
CA THR A 320 103.05 -5.35 -1.43
C THR A 320 103.84 -4.16 -0.88
N THR A 321 103.21 -3.21 -0.19
CA THR A 321 103.87 -2.05 0.44
C THR A 321 104.39 -2.32 1.86
N LYS A 322 103.82 -3.29 2.59
CA LYS A 322 104.35 -3.78 3.89
C LYS A 322 105.82 -4.23 3.86
N PRO A 323 106.29 -5.04 2.90
CA PRO A 323 107.69 -5.45 2.83
C PRO A 323 108.65 -4.28 2.55
N PRO A 324 108.44 -3.42 1.53
CA PRO A 324 109.23 -2.21 1.33
C PRO A 324 109.22 -1.29 2.55
N HIS A 325 108.07 -1.13 3.23
CA HIS A 325 107.99 -0.33 4.45
C HIS A 325 108.87 -0.91 5.56
N SER A 326 108.83 -2.23 5.78
CA SER A 326 109.71 -2.91 6.73
C SER A 326 111.19 -2.82 6.33
N GLN A 327 111.47 -2.84 5.02
CA GLN A 327 112.83 -2.69 4.47
C GLN A 327 113.37 -1.26 4.66
N VAL A 328 112.52 -0.24 4.46
CA VAL A 328 112.84 1.16 4.71
C VAL A 328 113.03 1.43 6.19
N VAL A 329 112.21 0.85 7.08
CA VAL A 329 112.42 0.93 8.54
C VAL A 329 113.77 0.33 8.91
N MET A 330 114.10 -0.89 8.44
CA MET A 330 115.42 -1.49 8.67
C MET A 330 116.58 -0.68 8.07
N GLN A 331 116.38 -0.04 6.92
CA GLN A 331 117.38 0.84 6.32
C GLN A 331 117.55 2.13 7.12
N ASN A 332 116.48 2.74 7.63
CA ASN A 332 116.53 3.89 8.52
C ASN A 332 117.27 3.55 9.82
N ASP A 333 116.99 2.41 10.46
CA ASP A 333 117.71 1.94 11.64
C ASP A 333 119.22 1.73 11.33
N ARG A 334 119.52 1.18 10.14
CA ARG A 334 120.90 1.03 9.63
C ARG A 334 121.59 2.35 9.30
N ILE A 335 120.86 3.43 9.03
CA ILE A 335 121.40 4.77 8.76
C ILE A 335 121.54 5.56 10.06
N GLU A 336 120.64 5.41 11.03
CA GLU A 336 120.73 6.04 12.35
C GLU A 336 122.04 5.68 13.06
N THR A 337 122.50 4.43 12.91
CA THR A 337 123.70 3.96 13.60
C THR A 337 124.98 4.67 13.11
N PRO A 338 125.29 4.74 11.80
CA PRO A 338 126.34 5.61 11.27
C PRO A 338 126.12 7.09 11.57
N ASN A 339 124.89 7.60 11.53
CA ASN A 339 124.63 9.03 11.73
C ASN A 339 124.93 9.47 13.18
N ASN A 340 124.62 8.61 14.16
CA ASN A 340 125.02 8.84 15.55
C ASN A 340 126.55 8.74 15.72
N GLN A 341 127.21 7.80 15.05
CA GLN A 341 128.68 7.71 15.01
C GLN A 341 129.33 8.92 14.32
N ILE A 342 128.72 9.47 13.27
CA ILE A 342 129.17 10.70 12.61
C ILE A 342 129.01 11.88 13.56
N LYS A 343 127.87 12.02 14.26
CA LYS A 343 127.68 13.06 15.28
C LYS A 343 128.69 12.95 16.43
N GLU A 344 129.04 11.73 16.85
CA GLU A 344 130.10 11.50 17.82
C GLU A 344 131.48 11.89 17.28
N LYS A 345 131.82 11.47 16.04
CA LYS A 345 133.07 11.85 15.37
C LYS A 345 133.16 13.34 15.04
N GLU A 346 132.04 14.01 14.80
CA GLU A 346 131.98 15.47 14.63
C GLU A 346 132.19 16.18 15.97
N LYS A 347 131.64 15.66 17.08
CA LYS A 347 131.97 16.13 18.43
C LYS A 347 133.43 15.84 18.82
N GLU A 348 134.02 14.76 18.34
CA GLU A 348 135.46 14.46 18.51
C GLU A 348 136.32 15.38 17.63
N LYS A 349 135.92 15.66 16.39
CA LYS A 349 136.59 16.62 15.50
C LYS A 349 136.43 18.08 15.92
N GLU A 350 135.33 18.46 16.56
CA GLU A 350 135.17 19.77 17.19
C GLU A 350 136.07 19.92 18.42
N LYS A 351 136.40 18.82 19.10
CA LYS A 351 137.42 18.80 20.18
C LYS A 351 138.86 18.78 19.65
N GLU A 352 139.09 18.34 18.40
CA GLU A 352 140.42 18.32 17.75
C GLU A 352 140.74 19.53 16.86
N LYS A 353 139.79 20.44 16.59
CA LYS A 353 140.00 21.65 15.76
C LYS A 353 140.32 22.93 16.56
N GLU A 354 140.75 22.78 17.80
CA GLU A 354 141.32 23.87 18.61
C GLU A 354 142.85 23.87 18.55
N ASN A 355 143.45 23.84 17.34
CA ASN A 355 144.83 24.28 17.12
C ASN A 355 145.21 24.40 15.63
N VAL A 356 145.41 25.66 15.20
CA VAL A 356 146.34 26.17 14.16
C VAL A 356 145.83 26.32 12.69
N PRO A 357 146.21 27.42 11.98
CA PRO A 357 145.47 28.08 10.89
C PRO A 357 146.22 28.07 9.52
N PRO A 358 146.03 29.07 8.62
CA PRO A 358 145.21 29.06 7.41
C PRO A 358 146.01 28.91 6.09
N THR A 359 145.38 28.55 4.95
CA THR A 359 145.67 29.16 3.62
C THR A 359 144.79 28.66 2.45
N GLN A 360 144.32 29.65 1.67
CA GLN A 360 144.23 29.77 0.20
C GLN A 360 143.37 28.83 -0.70
N LYS A 361 142.29 29.46 -1.22
CA LYS A 361 141.75 29.52 -2.60
C LYS A 361 142.24 28.49 -3.64
N ILE A 362 141.30 27.86 -4.35
CA ILE A 362 141.29 27.62 -5.81
C ILE A 362 139.83 27.51 -6.31
N SER A 363 139.67 27.87 -7.58
CA SER A 363 138.51 28.26 -8.39
C SER A 363 137.47 27.19 -8.77
N THR A 364 136.30 27.72 -9.14
CA THR A 364 135.18 27.21 -9.99
C THR A 364 135.64 26.49 -11.28
N PRO A 365 134.83 25.62 -11.96
CA PRO A 365 133.62 26.07 -12.68
C PRO A 365 132.45 25.08 -12.98
N SER A 366 131.28 25.70 -13.19
CA SER A 366 130.26 25.45 -14.23
C SER A 366 129.47 24.15 -14.35
N GLY A 367 128.15 24.34 -14.50
CA GLY A 367 127.16 23.43 -15.11
C GLY A 367 126.10 22.95 -14.10
N LEU A 368 124.78 22.92 -14.35
CA LEU A 368 123.98 23.04 -15.57
C LEU A 368 122.51 23.31 -15.16
N GLN A 369 121.87 24.15 -15.99
CA GLN A 369 120.46 24.18 -16.39
C GLN A 369 119.34 23.84 -15.39
N TYR A 370 118.59 24.89 -15.06
CA TYR A 370 117.21 24.86 -14.60
C TYR A 370 116.28 25.17 -15.79
N VAL A 371 115.26 24.35 -16.02
CA VAL A 371 114.13 24.63 -16.90
C VAL A 371 112.86 24.06 -16.24
N PRO A 372 111.89 24.90 -15.82
CA PRO A 372 110.51 24.47 -15.56
C PRO A 372 109.64 24.76 -16.79
N PRO A 373 108.57 23.97 -17.03
CA PRO A 373 107.22 24.57 -17.06
C PRO A 373 106.13 23.54 -16.66
N GLU A 374 104.85 23.82 -16.47
CA GLU A 374 104.02 25.03 -16.47
C GLU A 374 102.68 24.65 -15.80
N PHE A 375 102.13 25.58 -15.03
CA PHE A 375 100.72 25.61 -14.67
C PHE A 375 99.90 26.07 -15.87
N LEU A 376 98.79 25.38 -16.18
CA LEU A 376 97.64 26.01 -16.84
C LEU A 376 96.34 25.59 -16.17
N SER A 377 95.75 26.56 -15.49
CA SER A 377 94.34 26.59 -15.10
C SER A 377 93.46 26.77 -16.33
N GLY A 378 92.35 26.04 -16.42
CA GLY A 378 91.26 26.31 -17.34
C GLY A 378 89.92 26.06 -16.66
N LYS A 379 89.36 27.10 -16.05
CA LYS A 379 87.94 27.16 -15.67
C LYS A 379 87.10 27.22 -16.95
N GLN A 380 85.96 26.52 -16.95
CA GLN A 380 84.75 27.02 -17.61
C GLN A 380 83.52 26.58 -16.82
N ASP A 381 82.76 27.59 -16.43
CA ASP A 381 81.49 27.58 -15.72
C ASP A 381 80.33 27.62 -16.73
N ILE A 382 79.09 27.58 -16.20
CA ILE A 382 77.76 27.79 -16.83
C ILE A 382 77.11 26.47 -17.32
N GLY A 383 75.88 26.10 -16.95
CA GLY A 383 74.83 26.74 -16.15
C GLY A 383 73.47 26.05 -16.40
N MET A 384 72.61 26.08 -15.37
CA MET A 384 71.12 26.03 -15.33
C MET A 384 70.32 25.24 -16.40
N LEU A 385 69.36 24.42 -15.96
CA LEU A 385 67.98 24.89 -15.71
C LEU A 385 67.12 23.82 -14.99
N LEU A 386 66.47 24.27 -13.91
CA LEU A 386 65.26 23.72 -13.32
C LEU A 386 64.06 24.35 -14.04
N ILE A 387 63.09 23.54 -14.48
CA ILE A 387 61.62 23.60 -14.26
C ILE A 387 61.03 22.35 -14.91
#